data_AF-A0A2D5S895-F1
#
_entry.id   AF-A0A2D5S895-F1
#
_cell.length_a   1.000
_cell.length_b   1.000
_cell.length_c   1.000
_cell.angle_alpha   90.00
_cell.angle_beta   90.00
_cell.angle_gamma   90.00
#
_symmetry.space_group_name_H-M   'P 1'
#
loop_
_entity.id
_entity.type
_entity.pdbx_description
1 polymer ?
#
loop_
_entity_poly.entity_id
_entity_poly.type
_entity_poly.pdbx_seq_one_letter_code
_entity_poly.pdbx_strand_id
1 'polypeptide(L)'
;MSKRIVSRRAFLTTSSAACCAVTIGAHRAVCATKDEKRLPLIDCHLHFKHKQRSIEDTIKHIEATGTDKAFILPLETGEGGVLLKSETVLQALEKYPDRII
;
A
#
# COMPACT_ATOMS: atom_id res chain seq x y z
N MET A 1 -25.73 -62.47 -6.09
CA MET A 1 -25.72 -60.98 -6.15
C MET A 1 -25.22 -60.45 -4.81
N SER A 2 -24.07 -59.78 -4.78
CA SER A 2 -23.53 -59.16 -3.56
C SER A 2 -23.01 -57.76 -3.91
N LYS A 3 -23.65 -56.73 -3.36
CA LYS A 3 -23.34 -55.32 -3.62
C LYS A 3 -22.09 -54.93 -2.81
N ARG A 4 -20.95 -54.70 -3.49
CA ARG A 4 -19.77 -54.12 -2.84
C ARG A 4 -20.02 -52.62 -2.60
N ILE A 5 -20.24 -52.28 -1.35
CA ILE A 5 -20.30 -50.90 -0.87
C ILE A 5 -18.87 -50.36 -0.85
N VAL A 6 -18.51 -49.54 -1.84
CA VAL A 6 -17.23 -48.84 -1.84
C VAL A 6 -17.38 -47.61 -0.93
N SER A 7 -16.77 -47.69 0.25
CA SER A 7 -16.76 -46.63 1.25
C SER A 7 -15.96 -45.42 0.75
N ARG A 8 -16.59 -44.24 0.78
CA ARG A 8 -16.02 -42.94 0.33
C ARG A 8 -14.79 -42.47 1.12
N ARG A 9 -14.38 -43.19 2.17
CA ARG A 9 -13.20 -42.85 2.98
C ARG A 9 -11.87 -43.32 2.41
N ALA A 10 -11.86 -44.20 1.42
CA ALA A 10 -10.61 -44.70 0.83
C ALA A 10 -10.00 -43.75 -0.23
N PHE A 11 -10.72 -42.70 -0.64
CA PHE A 11 -10.26 -41.79 -1.70
C PHE A 11 -9.52 -40.55 -1.19
N LEU A 12 -9.51 -40.30 0.13
CA LEU A 12 -8.90 -39.10 0.72
C LEU A 12 -7.48 -39.29 1.27
N THR A 13 -6.95 -40.52 1.31
CA THR A 13 -5.66 -40.83 1.93
C THR A 13 -4.48 -40.98 0.95
N THR A 14 -4.70 -40.94 -0.36
CA THR A 14 -3.62 -41.10 -1.36
C THR A 14 -3.09 -39.80 -1.95
N SER A 15 -3.66 -38.63 -1.64
CA SER A 15 -3.17 -37.34 -2.17
C SER A 15 -2.19 -36.60 -1.25
N SER A 16 -1.85 -37.14 -0.07
CA SER A 16 -1.02 -36.44 0.93
C SER A 16 0.49 -36.66 0.78
N ALA A 17 0.98 -37.56 -0.08
CA ALA A 17 2.38 -37.99 -0.06
C ALA A 17 3.22 -37.54 -1.28
N ALA A 18 2.64 -36.81 -2.24
CA ALA A 18 3.31 -36.49 -3.52
C ALA A 18 3.81 -35.05 -3.66
N CYS A 19 3.66 -34.18 -2.65
CA CYS A 19 4.09 -32.76 -2.75
C CYS A 19 5.33 -32.40 -1.91
N CYS A 20 5.92 -33.34 -1.16
CA CYS A 20 7.05 -33.01 -0.25
C CYS A 20 8.45 -33.30 -0.84
N ALA A 21 8.57 -33.74 -2.10
CA ALA A 21 9.85 -34.25 -2.63
C ALA A 21 10.43 -33.48 -3.83
N VAL A 22 9.90 -32.31 -4.21
CA VAL A 22 10.47 -31.47 -5.27
C VAL A 22 10.53 -30.03 -4.80
N THR A 23 11.70 -29.61 -4.31
CA THR A 23 12.34 -28.27 -4.39
C THR A 23 13.36 -28.02 -3.27
N ILE A 24 14.16 -29.02 -2.87
CA ILE A 24 15.46 -28.73 -2.23
C ILE A 24 16.46 -28.51 -3.38
N GLY A 25 16.28 -27.39 -4.07
CA GLY A 25 17.05 -27.02 -5.25
C GLY A 25 17.10 -25.50 -5.35
N ALA A 26 18.06 -24.92 -4.63
CA ALA A 26 18.55 -23.56 -4.82
C ALA A 26 17.54 -22.40 -4.68
N HIS A 27 16.85 -22.31 -3.53
CA HIS A 27 16.54 -20.98 -3.00
C HIS A 27 17.80 -20.44 -2.32
N ARG A 28 18.79 -20.04 -3.13
CA ARG A 28 19.79 -19.08 -2.67
C ARG A 28 18.99 -17.82 -2.37
N ALA A 29 18.77 -17.55 -1.09
CA ALA A 29 18.29 -16.24 -0.66
C ALA A 29 19.26 -15.22 -1.27
N VAL A 30 18.80 -14.52 -2.31
CA VAL A 30 19.51 -13.35 -2.79
C VAL A 30 19.39 -12.36 -1.65
N CYS A 31 20.45 -12.27 -0.84
CA CYS A 31 20.59 -11.16 0.09
C CYS A 31 20.42 -9.89 -0.75
N ALA A 32 19.31 -9.18 -0.56
CA ALA A 32 19.06 -7.92 -1.22
C ALA A 32 20.33 -7.07 -1.08
N THR A 33 20.98 -6.81 -2.20
CA THR A 33 22.14 -5.94 -2.26
C THR A 33 21.68 -4.57 -1.78
N LYS A 34 22.27 -4.07 -0.68
CA LYS A 34 21.85 -2.85 0.05
C LYS A 34 22.00 -1.53 -0.73
N ASP A 35 22.14 -1.58 -2.06
CA ASP A 35 22.35 -0.42 -2.93
C ASP A 35 21.26 -0.24 -4.00
N GLU A 36 20.06 -0.77 -3.78
CA GLU A 36 18.91 -0.31 -4.56
C GLU A 36 18.51 1.09 -4.04
N LYS A 37 18.81 2.13 -4.84
CA LYS A 37 18.26 3.48 -4.63
C LYS A 37 16.75 3.34 -4.45
N ARG A 38 16.28 3.59 -3.22
CA ARG A 38 14.87 3.55 -2.87
C ARG A 38 14.09 4.45 -3.85
N LEU A 39 13.10 3.88 -4.51
CA LEU A 39 12.18 4.66 -5.34
C LEU A 39 11.38 5.65 -4.46
N PRO A 40 11.11 6.86 -4.94
CA PRO A 40 10.34 7.84 -4.18
C PRO A 40 8.93 7.30 -3.91
N LEU A 41 8.54 7.31 -2.64
CA LEU A 41 7.21 6.98 -2.17
C LEU A 41 6.34 8.22 -2.25
N ILE A 42 5.26 8.15 -3.02
CA ILE A 42 4.32 9.26 -3.22
C ILE A 42 2.98 8.88 -2.60
N ASP A 43 2.44 9.75 -1.75
CA ASP A 43 1.06 9.68 -1.30
C ASP A 43 0.15 10.32 -2.35
N CYS A 44 -0.70 9.52 -2.98
CA CYS A 44 -1.56 9.96 -4.07
C CYS A 44 -2.84 10.66 -3.60
N HIS A 45 -3.13 10.67 -2.29
CA HIS A 45 -4.39 11.15 -1.78
C HIS A 45 -4.22 11.74 -0.38
N LEU A 46 -3.82 13.00 -0.32
CA LEU A 46 -3.67 13.72 0.94
C LEU A 46 -4.51 15.00 0.93
N HIS A 47 -5.12 15.27 2.08
CA HIS A 47 -5.84 16.51 2.34
C HIS A 47 -5.25 17.22 3.56
N PHE A 48 -5.11 18.53 3.47
CA PHE A 48 -4.89 19.41 4.63
C PHE A 48 -6.12 20.29 4.88
N LYS A 49 -6.23 20.90 6.07
CA LYS A 49 -7.46 21.51 6.63
C LYS A 49 -8.59 20.55 7.02
N HIS A 50 -8.55 19.28 6.63
CA HIS A 50 -9.43 18.28 7.23
C HIS A 50 -9.18 18.23 8.75
N LYS A 51 -10.23 18.40 9.55
CA LYS A 51 -10.16 18.51 11.03
C LYS A 51 -9.21 19.61 11.54
N GLN A 52 -9.15 20.76 10.84
CA GLN A 52 -8.29 21.90 11.21
C GLN A 52 -6.77 21.62 11.13
N ARG A 53 -6.33 20.55 10.46
CA ARG A 53 -4.90 20.28 10.26
C ARG A 53 -4.24 21.40 9.44
N SER A 54 -3.15 21.97 9.95
CA SER A 54 -2.36 22.96 9.23
C SER A 54 -1.53 22.33 8.10
N ILE A 55 -0.92 23.16 7.24
CA ILE A 55 0.00 22.65 6.23
C ILE A 55 1.28 22.12 6.89
N GLU A 56 1.75 22.76 7.96
CA GLU A 56 2.91 22.33 8.75
C GLU A 56 2.69 20.96 9.38
N ASP A 57 1.49 20.70 9.91
CA ASP A 57 1.14 19.37 10.45
C ASP A 57 1.06 18.32 9.35
N THR A 58 0.68 18.72 8.14
CA THR A 58 0.66 17.84 6.98
C THR A 58 2.08 17.46 6.56
N ILE A 59 3.02 18.41 6.55
CA ILE A 59 4.43 18.11 6.29
C ILE A 59 5.01 17.15 7.34
N LYS A 60 4.73 17.39 8.62
CA LYS A 60 5.13 16.47 9.71
C LYS A 60 4.55 15.07 9.51
N HIS A 61 3.32 14.97 9.01
CA HIS A 61 2.72 13.67 8.70
C HIS A 61 3.47 12.96 7.57
N ILE A 62 3.78 13.65 6.47
CA ILE A 62 4.56 13.10 5.34
C ILE A 62 5.94 12.60 5.83
N GLU A 63 6.59 13.33 6.74
CA GLU A 63 7.86 12.92 7.36
C GLU A 63 7.70 11.69 8.25
N ALA A 64 6.68 11.68 9.10
CA ALA A 64 6.42 10.58 10.04
C ALA A 64 6.06 9.27 9.32
N THR A 65 5.41 9.34 8.16
CA THR A 65 5.10 8.15 7.34
C THR A 65 6.28 7.70 6.47
N GLY A 66 7.35 8.50 6.40
CA GLY A 66 8.48 8.24 5.51
C GLY A 66 8.14 8.38 4.03
N THR A 67 7.08 9.13 3.71
CA THR A 67 6.70 9.45 2.33
C THR A 67 7.58 10.59 1.82
N ASP A 68 7.96 10.54 0.55
CA ASP A 68 8.81 11.57 -0.05
C ASP A 68 7.99 12.79 -0.47
N LYS A 69 6.86 12.58 -1.18
CA LYS A 69 5.95 13.62 -1.65
C LYS A 69 4.48 13.24 -1.50
N ALA A 70 3.59 14.22 -1.52
CA ALA A 70 2.15 13.99 -1.51
C ALA A 70 1.40 14.85 -2.54
N PHE A 71 0.46 14.23 -3.26
CA PHE A 71 -0.54 14.92 -4.06
C PHE A 71 -1.62 15.49 -3.13
N ILE A 72 -1.77 16.81 -3.18
CA ILE A 72 -2.79 17.49 -2.36
C ILE A 72 -4.07 17.69 -3.15
N LEU A 73 -5.12 17.02 -2.70
CA LEU A 73 -6.44 17.15 -3.30
C LEU A 73 -7.28 18.23 -2.58
N PRO A 74 -8.05 19.04 -3.33
CA PRO A 74 -9.08 19.89 -2.75
C PRO A 74 -10.01 19.06 -1.86
N LEU A 75 -10.35 19.61 -0.70
CA LEU A 75 -11.28 18.98 0.23
C LEU A 75 -12.69 19.42 -0.15
N GLU A 76 -13.49 18.48 -0.64
CA GLU A 76 -14.91 18.69 -0.89
C GLU A 76 -15.72 18.50 0.39
N THR A 77 -16.81 19.25 0.55
CA THR A 77 -17.85 18.96 1.54
C THR A 77 -18.75 17.85 1.02
N GLY A 78 -19.35 17.07 1.92
CA GLY A 78 -20.33 16.05 1.54
C GLY A 78 -21.58 16.59 0.83
N GLU A 79 -21.74 17.91 0.74
CA GLU A 79 -22.81 18.62 0.05
C GLU A 79 -22.39 19.16 -1.34
N GLY A 80 -21.15 18.87 -1.78
CA GLY A 80 -20.62 19.30 -3.08
C GLY A 80 -19.94 20.68 -3.09
N GLY A 81 -19.66 21.26 -1.92
CA GLY A 81 -18.85 22.47 -1.77
C GLY A 81 -17.35 22.17 -1.71
N VAL A 82 -16.49 23.17 -1.86
CA VAL A 82 -15.02 23.02 -1.71
C VAL A 82 -14.54 23.82 -0.51
N LEU A 83 -13.97 23.15 0.50
CA LEU A 83 -13.38 23.78 1.69
C LEU A 83 -11.94 24.24 1.46
N LEU A 84 -11.21 23.51 0.63
CA LEU A 84 -9.83 23.83 0.28
C LEU A 84 -9.79 24.40 -1.14
N LYS A 85 -9.69 25.72 -1.24
CA LYS A 85 -9.57 26.40 -2.53
C LYS A 85 -8.25 26.05 -3.21
N SER A 86 -8.24 25.99 -4.54
CA SER A 86 -7.05 25.69 -5.36
C SER A 86 -5.88 26.64 -5.06
N GLU A 87 -6.14 27.92 -4.76
CA GLU A 87 -5.09 28.90 -4.42
C GLU A 87 -4.36 28.53 -3.13
N THR A 88 -5.05 27.89 -2.17
CA THR A 88 -4.38 27.41 -0.94
C THR A 88 -3.45 26.25 -1.26
N VAL A 89 -3.84 25.36 -2.18
CA VAL A 89 -2.98 24.25 -2.64
C VAL A 89 -1.75 24.80 -3.36
N LEU A 90 -1.93 25.79 -4.23
CA LEU A 90 -0.83 26.47 -4.92
C LEU A 90 0.15 27.13 -3.94
N GLN A 91 -0.35 27.87 -2.95
CA GLN A 91 0.49 28.46 -1.90
C GLN A 91 1.27 27.39 -1.11
N ALA A 92 0.67 26.23 -0.88
CA ALA A 92 1.36 25.12 -0.22
C ALA A 92 2.47 24.54 -1.10
N LEU A 93 2.22 24.36 -2.39
CA LEU A 93 3.22 23.93 -3.38
C LEU A 93 4.39 24.92 -3.47
N GLU A 94 4.12 26.22 -3.52
CA GLU A 94 5.16 27.26 -3.53
C GLU A 94 6.01 27.24 -2.26
N LYS A 95 5.40 26.97 -1.11
CA LYS A 95 6.09 26.91 0.18
C LYS A 95 6.90 25.61 0.37
N TYR A 96 6.43 24.49 -0.18
CA TYR A 96 7.04 23.16 -0.01
C TYR A 96 7.15 22.39 -1.34
N PRO A 97 7.87 22.91 -2.35
CA PRO A 97 7.91 22.35 -3.71
C PRO A 97 8.53 20.95 -3.77
N ASP A 98 9.38 20.62 -2.79
CA ASP A 98 10.03 19.31 -2.70
C ASP A 98 9.15 18.25 -2.03
N ARG A 99 8.04 18.63 -1.39
CA ARG A 99 7.19 17.72 -0.61
C ARG A 99 5.76 17.62 -1.15
N ILE A 100 5.30 18.62 -1.88
CA ILE A 100 3.92 18.71 -2.37
C ILE A 100 3.89 18.60 -3.88
N ILE A 101 2.85 17.95 -4.38
CA ILE A 101 2.45 17.91 -5.78
C ILE A 101 1.02 18.44 -5.88
#